data_AF-A0A956I1Z0-F1
#
_entry.id   AF-A0A956I1Z0-F1
#
_cell.length_a   1.000
_cell.length_b   1.000
_cell.length_c   1.000
_cell.angle_alpha   90.00
_cell.angle_beta   90.00
_cell.angle_gamma   90.00
#
_symmetry.space_group_name_H-M   'P 1'
#
loop_
_entity.id
_entity.type
_entity.pdbx_description
1 polymer ?
#
loop_
_entity_poly.entity_id
_entity_poly.type
_entity_poly.pdbx_seq_one_letter_code
_entity_poly.pdbx_strand_id
1 'polypeptide(L)'
;MKRLPSLFLCAALSVVGCDSNDMPDGGPGESCSDGMQNQDETDVDCGGICGATCTPGQTCGFMSDCTTSICRESVCIADGTCSDGERNGTETDVDCGGTRCMPCDDGQRCSRGADCSSSICTATGVCMGGACGDGFQNSADEECDGDGMGTAGESATCDPDCTAPACGDGYVNSSAGEDCEEGAVETGTCDPDCTSPLCGDGYFNPSAGEFCDEGAATPTCDIDCTMAECGDGVINTPAGEECDGNGAGLGGETPTCDVDCTHNACGDGVLNEMAGEECDDGNTMD
;
A
#
# COMPACT_ATOMS: atom_id res chain seq x y z
N MET A 1 6.89 -47.23 -67.41
CA MET A 1 8.08 -48.10 -67.40
C MET A 1 8.58 -48.20 -65.96
N LYS A 2 8.64 -49.42 -65.38
CA LYS A 2 9.55 -49.88 -64.27
C LYS A 2 9.45 -49.11 -62.93
N ARG A 3 9.45 -49.66 -61.71
CA ARG A 3 9.55 -50.99 -61.06
C ARG A 3 9.28 -50.74 -59.56
N LEU A 4 8.60 -51.65 -58.84
CA LEU A 4 8.72 -51.86 -57.37
C LEU A 4 10.08 -52.56 -57.05
N PRO A 5 10.46 -52.92 -55.79
CA PRO A 5 10.21 -52.41 -54.41
C PRO A 5 11.52 -52.31 -53.55
N SER A 6 11.44 -51.92 -52.27
CA SER A 6 12.31 -52.53 -51.23
C SER A 6 11.67 -52.49 -49.84
N LEU A 7 11.64 -53.68 -49.24
CA LEU A 7 11.14 -54.12 -47.94
C LEU A 7 12.13 -53.79 -46.80
N PHE A 8 11.68 -53.69 -45.54
CA PHE A 8 12.26 -54.29 -44.31
C PHE A 8 11.54 -53.69 -43.07
N LEU A 9 11.23 -54.34 -41.94
CA LEU A 9 10.81 -55.68 -41.48
C LEU A 9 10.61 -55.57 -39.94
N CYS A 10 9.76 -56.43 -39.35
CA CYS A 10 9.73 -56.88 -37.93
C CYS A 10 8.93 -56.13 -36.84
N ALA A 11 7.70 -56.63 -36.64
CA ALA A 11 7.09 -57.26 -35.44
C ALA A 11 7.70 -57.14 -34.02
N ALA A 12 6.84 -56.86 -33.02
CA ALA A 12 6.60 -57.58 -31.74
C ALA A 12 5.63 -56.74 -30.86
N LEU A 13 4.39 -57.17 -30.57
CA LEU A 13 3.94 -57.98 -29.43
C LEU A 13 4.50 -57.53 -28.06
N SER A 14 3.67 -56.95 -27.18
CA SER A 14 3.63 -57.27 -25.74
C SER A 14 2.48 -56.56 -25.02
N VAL A 15 1.62 -57.40 -24.45
CA VAL A 15 0.75 -57.16 -23.30
C VAL A 15 1.45 -56.31 -22.23
N VAL A 16 0.86 -55.18 -21.88
CA VAL A 16 0.97 -54.59 -20.54
C VAL A 16 -0.28 -55.12 -19.82
N GLY A 17 -0.19 -56.10 -18.93
CA GLY A 17 0.57 -56.01 -17.70
C GLY A 17 -0.38 -55.52 -16.63
N CYS A 18 -1.19 -56.42 -16.05
CA CYS A 18 -1.84 -56.15 -14.77
C CYS A 18 -0.73 -56.03 -13.73
N ASP A 19 -0.45 -54.82 -13.27
CA ASP A 19 0.25 -54.61 -12.01
C ASP A 19 -0.81 -54.30 -10.96
N SER A 20 -1.05 -55.28 -10.10
CA SER A 20 -1.75 -55.11 -8.85
C SER A 20 -0.85 -54.31 -7.93
N ASN A 21 -1.07 -53.00 -7.78
CA ASN A 21 -0.81 -52.19 -6.58
C ASN A 21 -0.98 -50.70 -6.90
N ASP A 22 -2.23 -50.23 -6.92
CA ASP A 22 -2.61 -48.89 -6.48
C ASP A 22 -4.13 -48.94 -6.26
N MET A 23 -4.59 -48.82 -5.01
CA MET A 23 -6.01 -48.65 -4.72
C MET A 23 -6.33 -47.16 -4.77
N PRO A 24 -6.96 -46.64 -5.83
CA PRO A 24 -7.86 -45.52 -5.67
C PRO A 24 -9.16 -46.08 -5.07
N ASP A 25 -9.33 -45.87 -3.77
CA ASP A 25 -10.65 -45.92 -3.14
C ASP A 25 -11.48 -44.80 -3.79
N GLY A 26 -12.40 -45.16 -4.69
CA GLY A 26 -13.12 -44.22 -5.54
C GLY A 26 -13.82 -44.91 -6.70
N GLY A 27 -14.90 -45.64 -6.37
CA GLY A 27 -15.82 -46.23 -7.35
C GLY A 27 -16.55 -45.18 -8.20
N PRO A 28 -17.23 -45.60 -9.28
CA PRO A 28 -17.68 -44.72 -10.34
C PRO A 28 -18.91 -43.90 -9.93
N GLY A 29 -18.72 -42.60 -9.73
CA GLY A 29 -19.75 -41.57 -9.93
C GLY A 29 -20.93 -41.59 -8.96
N GLU A 30 -20.66 -41.54 -7.66
CA GLU A 30 -21.70 -41.32 -6.65
C GLU A 30 -21.98 -39.80 -6.58
N SER A 31 -23.25 -39.43 -6.69
CA SER A 31 -23.78 -38.08 -6.96
C SER A 31 -23.56 -37.03 -5.87
N CYS A 32 -22.69 -37.28 -4.89
CA CYS A 32 -22.56 -36.48 -3.66
C CYS A 32 -22.08 -35.02 -3.86
N SER A 33 -22.14 -34.46 -5.08
CA SER A 33 -21.82 -33.07 -5.45
C SER A 33 -22.42 -32.70 -6.83
N ASP A 34 -23.52 -33.33 -7.26
CA ASP A 34 -24.14 -33.11 -8.57
C ASP A 34 -25.29 -32.08 -8.57
N GLY A 35 -25.56 -31.47 -7.42
CA GLY A 35 -26.59 -30.43 -7.24
C GLY A 35 -28.00 -30.99 -7.14
N MET A 36 -28.16 -32.30 -7.00
CA MET A 36 -29.47 -32.96 -7.01
C MET A 36 -29.57 -33.98 -5.87
N GLN A 37 -30.60 -33.86 -5.01
CA GLN A 37 -30.86 -34.85 -3.96
C GLN A 37 -31.22 -36.23 -4.56
N ASN A 38 -30.25 -37.15 -4.64
CA ASN A 38 -30.44 -38.47 -5.24
C ASN A 38 -29.59 -39.56 -4.55
N GLN A 39 -29.76 -40.83 -4.97
CA GLN A 39 -28.95 -41.97 -4.48
C GLN A 39 -28.87 -42.10 -2.94
N ASP A 40 -30.00 -41.97 -2.25
CA ASP A 40 -30.14 -42.05 -0.78
C ASP A 40 -29.50 -40.89 0.01
N GLU A 41 -29.19 -39.76 -0.64
CA GLU A 41 -28.87 -38.50 0.02
C GLU A 41 -30.03 -37.98 0.88
N THR A 42 -29.70 -37.44 2.05
CA THR A 42 -30.71 -36.90 2.97
C THR A 42 -31.00 -35.43 2.75
N ASP A 43 -30.09 -34.68 2.12
CA ASP A 43 -30.32 -33.38 1.48
C ASP A 43 -29.48 -33.27 0.19
N VAL A 44 -29.65 -32.22 -0.61
CA VAL A 44 -28.90 -32.03 -1.87
C VAL A 44 -27.40 -32.20 -1.63
N ASP A 45 -26.81 -33.23 -2.24
CA ASP A 45 -25.38 -33.56 -2.17
C ASP A 45 -24.86 -33.91 -0.76
N CYS A 46 -25.73 -34.32 0.18
CA CYS A 46 -25.27 -34.65 1.54
C CYS A 46 -26.05 -35.77 2.23
N GLY A 47 -25.38 -36.43 3.18
CA GLY A 47 -25.98 -37.46 4.04
C GLY A 47 -26.18 -38.82 3.37
N GLY A 48 -26.62 -39.81 4.14
CA GLY A 48 -26.86 -41.16 3.63
C GLY A 48 -25.58 -41.84 3.16
N ILE A 49 -25.52 -42.17 1.86
CA ILE A 49 -24.33 -42.80 1.26
C ILE A 49 -23.11 -41.85 1.22
N CYS A 50 -23.37 -40.54 1.20
CA CYS A 50 -22.33 -39.51 1.19
C CYS A 50 -21.68 -39.27 2.57
N GLY A 51 -22.23 -39.86 3.64
CA GLY A 51 -21.72 -39.75 5.00
C GLY A 51 -22.02 -38.42 5.68
N ALA A 52 -21.20 -38.04 6.66
CA ALA A 52 -21.41 -36.88 7.54
C ALA A 52 -21.09 -35.54 6.86
N THR A 53 -21.74 -35.24 5.74
CA THR A 53 -21.51 -34.03 4.93
C THR A 53 -22.58 -32.97 5.12
N CYS A 54 -23.73 -33.31 5.71
CA CYS A 54 -24.79 -32.33 5.91
C CYS A 54 -24.43 -31.32 7.01
N THR A 55 -24.45 -30.06 6.65
CA THR A 55 -24.25 -28.91 7.56
C THR A 55 -25.51 -28.59 8.37
N PRO A 56 -25.40 -27.86 9.50
CA PRO A 56 -26.58 -27.42 10.24
C PRO A 56 -27.61 -26.72 9.34
N GLY A 57 -28.89 -27.08 9.47
CA GLY A 57 -29.99 -26.59 8.64
C GLY A 57 -30.36 -27.49 7.45
N GLN A 58 -29.49 -28.44 7.08
CA GLN A 58 -29.78 -29.42 6.03
C GLN A 58 -30.59 -30.62 6.55
N THR A 59 -31.32 -31.27 5.67
CA THR A 59 -32.21 -32.39 5.98
C THR A 59 -31.40 -33.67 6.26
N CYS A 60 -31.80 -34.45 7.26
CA CYS A 60 -31.08 -35.66 7.69
C CYS A 60 -32.01 -36.83 8.03
N GLY A 61 -31.52 -38.05 7.86
CA GLY A 61 -32.20 -39.29 8.25
C GLY A 61 -31.63 -39.90 9.53
N PHE A 62 -30.33 -39.72 9.76
CA PHE A 62 -29.55 -40.28 10.85
C PHE A 62 -28.51 -39.29 11.36
N MET A 63 -28.05 -39.52 12.60
CA MET A 63 -26.97 -38.75 13.21
C MET A 63 -25.70 -38.73 12.35
N SER A 64 -25.38 -39.81 11.65
CA SER A 64 -24.19 -39.92 10.78
C SER A 64 -24.25 -39.08 9.51
N ASP A 65 -25.41 -38.50 9.18
CA ASP A 65 -25.57 -37.67 7.99
C ASP A 65 -25.06 -36.25 8.25
N CYS A 66 -25.09 -35.81 9.51
CA CYS A 66 -24.72 -34.48 9.92
C CYS A 66 -23.23 -34.40 10.28
N THR A 67 -22.55 -33.35 9.84
CA THR A 67 -21.18 -33.02 10.27
C THR A 67 -21.06 -32.90 11.79
N THR A 68 -22.14 -32.49 12.45
CA THR A 68 -22.26 -32.34 13.91
C THR A 68 -22.57 -33.65 14.63
N SER A 69 -22.90 -34.70 13.88
CA SER A 69 -23.45 -35.96 14.38
C SER A 69 -24.82 -35.84 15.06
N ILE A 70 -25.58 -34.77 14.81
CA ILE A 70 -26.88 -34.53 15.47
C ILE A 70 -27.97 -34.23 14.44
N CYS A 71 -28.89 -35.19 14.32
CA CYS A 71 -30.08 -35.09 13.48
C CYS A 71 -31.34 -34.99 14.37
N ARG A 72 -32.05 -33.86 14.36
CA ARG A 72 -33.25 -33.60 15.17
C ARG A 72 -34.38 -33.10 14.28
N GLU A 73 -35.57 -33.71 14.41
CA GLU A 73 -36.73 -33.38 13.58
C GLU A 73 -36.43 -33.43 12.06
N SER A 74 -35.58 -34.38 11.65
CA SER A 74 -35.12 -34.56 10.26
C SER A 74 -34.26 -33.41 9.72
N VAL A 75 -33.67 -32.58 10.59
CA VAL A 75 -32.74 -31.52 10.22
C VAL A 75 -31.45 -31.66 11.04
N CYS A 76 -30.30 -31.51 10.38
CA CYS A 76 -29.01 -31.42 11.03
C CYS A 76 -29.00 -30.17 11.87
N ILE A 77 -28.73 -30.32 13.16
CA ILE A 77 -28.56 -29.19 14.07
C ILE A 77 -27.08 -29.03 14.37
N ALA A 78 -26.66 -27.82 14.72
CA ALA A 78 -25.38 -27.63 15.41
C ALA A 78 -25.38 -28.48 16.71
N ASP A 79 -24.25 -28.58 17.45
CA ASP A 79 -24.24 -29.27 18.76
C ASP A 79 -25.56 -28.97 19.52
N GLY A 80 -26.20 -29.93 20.19
CA GLY A 80 -27.62 -29.80 20.56
C GLY A 80 -27.95 -28.60 21.46
N THR A 81 -26.91 -27.92 21.94
CA THR A 81 -26.91 -26.65 22.63
C THR A 81 -26.87 -25.45 21.67
N CYS A 82 -26.05 -25.47 20.61
CA CYS A 82 -25.71 -24.35 19.72
C CYS A 82 -26.86 -23.86 18.81
N SER A 83 -28.10 -24.28 19.03
CA SER A 83 -29.30 -23.85 18.27
C SER A 83 -30.60 -24.12 19.05
N ASP A 84 -30.53 -24.28 20.37
CA ASP A 84 -31.69 -24.59 21.22
C ASP A 84 -32.32 -23.38 21.90
N GLY A 85 -31.78 -22.18 21.64
CA GLY A 85 -32.27 -20.91 22.16
C GLY A 85 -31.86 -20.63 23.60
N GLU A 86 -31.00 -21.46 24.19
CA GLU A 86 -30.56 -21.36 25.57
C GLU A 86 -29.04 -21.38 25.65
N ARG A 87 -28.43 -20.41 26.35
CA ARG A 87 -26.98 -20.37 26.54
C ARG A 87 -26.51 -21.57 27.38
N ASN A 88 -26.01 -22.62 26.75
CA ASN A 88 -25.63 -23.84 27.44
C ASN A 88 -24.47 -24.62 26.79
N GLY A 89 -24.06 -25.74 27.39
CA GLY A 89 -22.91 -26.50 26.91
C GLY A 89 -21.59 -25.71 26.92
N THR A 90 -20.98 -25.53 25.74
CA THR A 90 -19.72 -24.80 25.54
C THR A 90 -19.89 -23.37 25.04
N GLU A 91 -21.13 -22.89 24.90
CA GLU A 91 -21.43 -21.57 24.35
C GLU A 91 -20.94 -20.40 25.20
N THR A 92 -20.59 -19.31 24.52
CA THR A 92 -20.32 -18.04 25.18
C THR A 92 -21.48 -17.08 25.13
N ASP A 93 -22.35 -17.17 24.13
CA ASP A 93 -23.70 -16.58 24.11
C ASP A 93 -24.74 -17.57 23.57
N VAL A 94 -26.02 -17.23 23.64
CA VAL A 94 -27.11 -18.12 23.18
C VAL A 94 -26.83 -18.63 21.77
N ASP A 95 -26.68 -19.95 21.64
CA ASP A 95 -26.48 -20.65 20.36
C ASP A 95 -25.16 -20.31 19.63
N CYS A 96 -24.18 -19.66 20.27
CA CYS A 96 -22.92 -19.28 19.62
C CYS A 96 -21.69 -19.24 20.54
N GLY A 97 -20.52 -19.23 19.89
CA GLY A 97 -19.20 -19.13 20.52
C GLY A 97 -18.71 -20.42 21.19
N GLY A 98 -17.59 -20.32 21.90
CA GLY A 98 -16.91 -21.47 22.44
C GLY A 98 -16.17 -22.28 21.37
N THR A 99 -15.86 -23.55 21.70
CA THR A 99 -15.02 -24.39 20.82
C THR A 99 -15.80 -25.25 19.84
N ARG A 100 -17.13 -25.31 19.96
CA ARG A 100 -17.99 -26.24 19.19
C ARG A 100 -19.11 -25.56 18.42
N CYS A 101 -19.46 -24.32 18.74
CA CYS A 101 -20.48 -23.56 18.03
C CYS A 101 -19.86 -22.60 17.01
N MET A 102 -20.70 -22.06 16.13
CA MET A 102 -20.30 -20.97 15.25
C MET A 102 -19.91 -19.71 16.05
N PRO A 103 -19.00 -18.86 15.56
CA PRO A 103 -18.67 -17.61 16.21
C PRO A 103 -19.91 -16.72 16.37
N CYS A 104 -19.93 -15.94 17.43
CA CYS A 104 -20.97 -14.97 17.73
C CYS A 104 -20.76 -13.68 16.91
N ASP A 105 -21.86 -13.14 16.39
CA ASP A 105 -21.94 -11.80 15.81
C ASP A 105 -21.71 -10.68 16.85
N ASP A 106 -21.49 -9.47 16.35
CA ASP A 106 -21.22 -8.29 17.18
C ASP A 106 -22.36 -7.98 18.16
N GLY A 107 -21.98 -7.56 19.36
CA GLY A 107 -22.89 -7.30 20.49
C GLY A 107 -23.22 -8.53 21.35
N GLN A 108 -22.83 -9.73 20.94
CA GLN A 108 -23.04 -10.97 21.69
C GLN A 108 -21.90 -11.28 22.67
N ARG A 109 -22.14 -12.14 23.67
CA ARG A 109 -21.16 -12.49 24.70
C ARG A 109 -20.06 -13.43 24.20
N CYS A 110 -18.83 -13.13 24.63
CA CYS A 110 -17.65 -13.92 24.33
C CYS A 110 -16.77 -14.10 25.57
N SER A 111 -15.87 -15.07 25.53
CA SER A 111 -14.80 -15.26 26.53
C SER A 111 -13.41 -15.09 25.94
N ARG A 112 -13.26 -15.24 24.61
CA ARG A 112 -12.02 -15.11 23.84
C ARG A 112 -12.35 -14.63 22.43
N GLY A 113 -11.35 -14.09 21.73
CA GLY A 113 -11.52 -13.60 20.35
C GLY A 113 -12.13 -14.63 19.40
N ALA A 114 -11.70 -15.89 19.47
CA ALA A 114 -12.22 -16.97 18.62
C ALA A 114 -13.73 -17.26 18.79
N ASP A 115 -14.36 -16.74 19.84
CA ASP A 115 -15.80 -16.85 20.03
C ASP A 115 -16.58 -15.83 19.18
N CYS A 116 -15.91 -14.88 18.53
CA CYS A 116 -16.53 -13.79 17.77
C CYS A 116 -16.20 -13.89 16.28
N SER A 117 -17.16 -13.55 15.42
CA SER A 117 -16.97 -13.50 13.97
C SER A 117 -15.84 -12.52 13.57
N SER A 118 -15.70 -11.41 14.32
CA SER A 118 -14.62 -10.42 14.18
C SER A 118 -13.28 -10.84 14.78
N SER A 119 -13.22 -11.97 15.48
CA SER A 119 -12.10 -12.36 16.34
C SER A 119 -11.80 -11.41 17.52
N ILE A 120 -12.65 -10.41 17.79
CA ILE A 120 -12.49 -9.45 18.89
C ILE A 120 -13.47 -9.77 20.01
N CYS A 121 -12.92 -10.08 21.19
CA CYS A 121 -13.69 -10.12 22.41
C CYS A 121 -13.23 -8.99 23.34
N THR A 122 -14.10 -8.00 23.55
CA THR A 122 -13.81 -6.85 24.41
C THR A 122 -13.53 -7.27 25.85
N ALA A 123 -12.85 -6.42 26.63
CA ALA A 123 -12.61 -6.69 28.07
C ALA A 123 -13.91 -6.85 28.88
N THR A 124 -15.03 -6.34 28.37
CA THR A 124 -16.37 -6.52 28.93
C THR A 124 -17.02 -7.86 28.58
N GLY A 125 -16.37 -8.68 27.75
CA GLY A 125 -16.85 -10.00 27.32
C GLY A 125 -17.93 -9.94 26.25
N VAL A 126 -17.80 -9.00 25.31
CA VAL A 126 -18.76 -8.77 24.20
C VAL A 126 -18.00 -8.73 22.87
N CYS A 127 -18.53 -9.40 21.85
CA CYS A 127 -18.05 -9.35 20.48
C CYS A 127 -18.27 -7.96 19.90
N MET A 128 -17.28 -7.44 19.20
CA MET A 128 -17.36 -6.14 18.55
C MET A 128 -16.82 -6.30 17.13
N GLY A 129 -17.46 -5.66 16.16
CA GLY A 129 -16.94 -5.64 14.79
C GLY A 129 -15.59 -4.93 14.76
N GLY A 130 -14.76 -5.24 13.76
CA GLY A 130 -13.52 -4.49 13.56
C GLY A 130 -13.82 -3.01 13.39
N ALA A 131 -13.23 -2.18 14.24
CA ALA A 131 -13.44 -0.76 14.26
C ALA A 131 -12.13 0.00 14.46
N CYS A 132 -11.99 1.10 13.74
CA CYS A 132 -10.78 1.89 13.72
C CYS A 132 -10.43 2.37 15.12
N GLY A 133 -9.22 2.02 15.58
CA GLY A 133 -8.75 2.37 16.90
C GLY A 133 -9.24 1.42 17.99
N ASP A 134 -9.56 0.17 17.69
CA ASP A 134 -9.98 -0.83 18.69
C ASP A 134 -8.83 -1.72 19.21
N GLY A 135 -7.62 -1.53 18.67
CA GLY A 135 -6.41 -2.27 19.01
C GLY A 135 -6.09 -3.42 18.05
N PHE A 136 -6.87 -3.63 16.99
CA PHE A 136 -6.70 -4.72 16.04
C PHE A 136 -6.94 -4.30 14.57
N GLN A 137 -6.00 -4.59 13.67
CA GLN A 137 -6.23 -4.53 12.22
C GLN A 137 -7.10 -5.71 11.75
N ASN A 138 -8.42 -5.57 11.76
CA ASN A 138 -9.32 -6.69 11.45
C ASN A 138 -10.66 -6.32 10.81
N SER A 139 -10.86 -5.05 10.44
CA SER A 139 -11.95 -4.67 9.54
C SER A 139 -11.47 -4.74 8.08
N ALA A 140 -12.38 -5.07 7.15
CA ALA A 140 -12.03 -5.18 5.73
C ALA A 140 -11.68 -3.83 5.09
N ASP A 141 -12.08 -2.74 5.74
CA ASP A 141 -11.89 -1.35 5.29
C ASP A 141 -10.80 -0.62 6.10
N GLU A 142 -9.96 -1.34 6.85
CA GLU A 142 -8.91 -0.76 7.71
C GLU A 142 -7.51 -1.24 7.29
N GLU A 143 -6.66 -0.33 6.80
CA GLU A 143 -5.25 -0.62 6.46
C GLU A 143 -4.36 -0.60 7.72
N CYS A 144 -4.81 0.10 8.75
CA CYS A 144 -4.20 0.24 10.06
C CYS A 144 -5.29 0.42 11.13
N ASP A 145 -4.91 0.56 12.41
CA ASP A 145 -5.85 0.59 13.54
C ASP A 145 -5.56 1.79 14.49
N GLY A 146 -5.12 2.90 13.90
CA GLY A 146 -4.72 4.12 14.61
C GLY A 146 -3.33 4.06 15.26
N ASP A 147 -3.15 4.79 16.37
CA ASP A 147 -1.87 5.04 17.04
C ASP A 147 -1.34 3.87 17.90
N GLY A 148 -1.96 2.70 17.80
CA GLY A 148 -1.62 1.52 18.59
C GLY A 148 -1.94 1.65 20.09
N MET A 149 -2.66 2.70 20.50
CA MET A 149 -3.14 2.93 21.87
C MET A 149 -4.65 2.63 22.03
N GLY A 150 -5.29 2.05 21.01
CA GLY A 150 -6.74 1.81 21.01
C GLY A 150 -7.53 3.12 20.85
N THR A 151 -7.02 4.00 20.00
CA THR A 151 -7.72 5.20 19.52
C THR A 151 -7.48 5.40 18.04
N ALA A 152 -8.50 5.88 17.32
CA ALA A 152 -8.43 6.31 15.92
C ALA A 152 -7.66 7.64 15.81
N GLY A 153 -6.39 7.63 16.20
CA GLY A 153 -5.52 8.80 16.25
C GLY A 153 -4.47 8.77 15.15
N GLU A 154 -4.13 9.96 14.64
CA GLU A 154 -3.05 10.16 13.68
C GLU A 154 -1.73 9.58 14.23
N SER A 155 -1.06 8.78 13.40
CA SER A 155 0.26 8.23 13.70
C SER A 155 1.13 8.21 12.44
N ALA A 156 2.41 7.88 12.59
CA ALA A 156 3.32 7.76 11.44
C ALA A 156 2.90 6.69 10.42
N THR A 157 1.93 5.85 10.76
CA THR A 157 1.51 4.71 9.96
C THR A 157 -0.01 4.62 9.84
N CYS A 158 -0.76 5.61 10.33
CA CYS A 158 -2.22 5.53 10.32
C CYS A 158 -2.89 6.88 10.44
N ASP A 159 -3.92 7.08 9.62
CA ASP A 159 -4.82 8.22 9.67
C ASP A 159 -5.95 8.02 10.69
N PRO A 160 -6.70 9.09 11.03
CA PRO A 160 -7.82 9.02 11.96
C PRO A 160 -8.99 8.16 11.49
N ASP A 161 -9.09 7.90 10.19
CA ASP A 161 -10.08 7.00 9.58
C ASP A 161 -9.47 5.65 9.18
N CYS A 162 -8.27 5.35 9.67
CA CYS A 162 -7.58 4.09 9.48
C CYS A 162 -7.20 3.76 8.02
N THR A 163 -7.05 4.80 7.20
CA THR A 163 -6.25 4.73 5.97
C THR A 163 -4.76 4.84 6.28
N ALA A 164 -3.93 4.39 5.34
CA ALA A 164 -2.50 4.59 5.42
C ALA A 164 -2.16 6.04 5.03
N PRO A 165 -1.29 6.72 5.82
CA PRO A 165 -0.78 8.05 5.54
C PRO A 165 -0.33 8.21 4.10
N ALA A 166 -0.92 9.15 3.39
CA ALA A 166 -0.55 9.46 2.02
C ALA A 166 -0.81 10.93 1.65
N CYS A 167 0.26 11.60 1.28
CA CYS A 167 0.26 12.93 0.69
C CYS A 167 -0.88 13.15 -0.32
N GLY A 168 -1.85 14.00 0.04
CA GLY A 168 -3.04 14.27 -0.79
C GLY A 168 -4.29 13.49 -0.40
N ASP A 169 -4.29 12.76 0.71
CA ASP A 169 -5.45 12.05 1.25
C ASP A 169 -6.37 12.96 2.10
N GLY A 170 -5.88 14.14 2.48
CA GLY A 170 -6.62 15.13 3.25
C GLY A 170 -6.30 15.16 4.75
N TYR A 171 -5.29 14.43 5.23
CA TYR A 171 -4.86 14.40 6.63
C TYR A 171 -3.37 14.69 6.84
N VAL A 172 -3.02 15.92 7.28
CA VAL A 172 -1.60 16.26 7.54
C VAL A 172 -0.95 15.29 8.55
N ASN A 173 -0.14 14.37 8.05
CA ASN A 173 0.53 13.36 8.87
C ASN A 173 1.94 13.80 9.27
N SER A 174 2.05 14.76 10.19
CA SER A 174 3.37 15.25 10.63
C SER A 174 4.26 14.17 11.26
N SER A 175 3.67 13.08 11.76
CA SER A 175 4.43 11.93 12.26
C SER A 175 4.96 11.02 11.15
N ALA A 176 4.32 11.02 9.98
CA ALA A 176 4.74 10.30 8.78
C ALA A 176 5.70 11.13 7.90
N GLY A 177 5.85 12.43 8.20
CA GLY A 177 6.76 13.35 7.51
C GLY A 177 6.08 14.36 6.60
N GLU A 178 4.76 14.50 6.70
CA GLU A 178 3.98 15.44 5.89
C GLU A 178 3.78 16.77 6.64
N ASP A 179 4.13 17.86 5.97
CA ASP A 179 3.92 19.22 6.46
C ASP A 179 2.62 19.85 5.94
N CYS A 180 2.04 19.26 4.88
CA CYS A 180 0.88 19.78 4.14
C CYS A 180 0.15 18.65 3.38
N GLU A 181 -0.99 18.97 2.73
CA GLU A 181 -1.88 17.98 2.09
C GLU A 181 -2.13 18.22 0.60
N GLU A 182 -1.61 19.28 0.01
CA GLU A 182 -1.87 19.58 -1.40
C GLU A 182 -1.04 18.73 -2.38
N GLY A 183 -0.63 17.53 -1.95
CA GLY A 183 0.15 16.55 -2.68
C GLY A 183 -0.20 16.38 -4.16
N ALA A 184 0.82 16.11 -4.97
CA ALA A 184 0.77 16.04 -6.43
C ALA A 184 0.52 17.37 -7.18
N VAL A 185 0.30 18.50 -6.47
CA VAL A 185 0.31 19.84 -7.07
C VAL A 185 1.19 20.80 -6.26
N GLU A 186 2.13 21.43 -6.96
CA GLU A 186 2.90 22.55 -6.43
C GLU A 186 1.98 23.70 -6.02
N THR A 187 1.99 24.06 -4.75
CA THR A 187 1.30 25.25 -4.24
C THR A 187 2.29 26.18 -3.54
N GLY A 188 1.86 27.40 -3.18
CA GLY A 188 2.72 28.31 -2.42
C GLY A 188 2.97 27.87 -0.97
N THR A 189 2.42 26.74 -0.55
CA THR A 189 2.47 26.24 0.82
C THR A 189 2.79 24.75 0.91
N CYS A 190 2.97 24.06 -0.21
CA CYS A 190 3.13 22.61 -0.24
C CYS A 190 3.81 22.14 -1.52
N ASP A 191 4.83 21.30 -1.35
CA ASP A 191 5.50 20.56 -2.42
C ASP A 191 4.71 19.32 -2.83
N PRO A 192 5.01 18.68 -3.99
CA PRO A 192 4.27 17.53 -4.47
C PRO A 192 4.44 16.28 -3.60
N ASP A 193 5.51 16.21 -2.82
CA ASP A 193 5.80 15.17 -1.82
C ASP A 193 5.41 15.59 -0.40
N CYS A 194 4.59 16.63 -0.28
CA CYS A 194 4.02 17.14 0.98
C CYS A 194 5.05 17.65 1.98
N THR A 195 6.23 18.06 1.50
CA THR A 195 7.13 18.92 2.27
C THR A 195 6.71 20.39 2.18
N SER A 196 7.19 21.17 3.14
CA SER A 196 7.06 22.63 3.07
C SER A 196 8.00 23.19 2.00
N PRO A 197 7.53 24.12 1.14
CA PRO A 197 8.37 24.72 0.11
C PRO A 197 9.52 25.50 0.76
N LEU A 198 10.75 25.09 0.48
CA LEU A 198 11.96 25.66 1.06
C LEU A 198 13.06 25.82 0.00
N CYS A 199 13.45 27.07 -0.22
CA CYS A 199 14.65 27.36 -0.99
C CYS A 199 15.87 26.48 -0.63
N GLY A 200 16.36 25.75 -1.63
CA GLY A 200 17.45 24.79 -1.58
C GLY A 200 17.01 23.35 -1.34
N ASP A 201 15.72 23.01 -1.39
CA ASP A 201 15.23 21.63 -1.27
C ASP A 201 15.17 20.89 -2.62
N GLY A 202 15.35 21.61 -3.73
CA GLY A 202 15.33 21.07 -5.09
C GLY A 202 13.94 21.07 -5.75
N TYR A 203 12.93 21.64 -5.10
CA TYR A 203 11.61 21.92 -5.67
C TYR A 203 11.50 23.40 -6.00
N PHE A 204 11.15 23.69 -7.25
CA PHE A 204 10.96 25.07 -7.67
C PHE A 204 9.52 25.52 -7.37
N ASN A 205 9.35 26.37 -6.36
CA ASN A 205 8.06 26.84 -5.90
C ASN A 205 7.81 28.32 -6.27
N PRO A 206 7.41 28.64 -7.52
CA PRO A 206 7.18 30.03 -7.95
C PRO A 206 6.03 30.70 -7.18
N SER A 207 5.09 29.90 -6.66
CA SER A 207 3.97 30.39 -5.85
C SER A 207 4.39 30.75 -4.42
N ALA A 208 5.50 30.18 -3.92
CA ALA A 208 6.09 30.49 -2.62
C ALA A 208 7.10 31.67 -2.70
N GLY A 209 7.45 32.10 -3.91
CA GLY A 209 8.27 33.29 -4.16
C GLY A 209 9.68 33.00 -4.68
N GLU A 210 9.98 31.76 -5.03
CA GLU A 210 11.26 31.38 -5.62
C GLU A 210 11.32 31.75 -7.10
N PHE A 211 12.51 32.08 -7.59
CA PHE A 211 12.78 32.31 -9.01
C PHE A 211 13.49 31.11 -9.67
N CYS A 212 14.15 30.30 -8.85
CA CYS A 212 14.79 29.04 -9.20
C CYS A 212 14.90 28.18 -7.93
N ASP A 213 15.07 26.87 -8.08
CA ASP A 213 15.55 26.02 -6.99
C ASP A 213 16.23 24.80 -7.62
N GLU A 214 17.55 24.73 -7.45
CA GLU A 214 18.36 23.63 -7.96
C GLU A 214 19.03 22.86 -6.80
N GLY A 215 18.51 23.03 -5.58
CA GLY A 215 19.00 22.41 -4.33
C GLY A 215 20.31 23.00 -3.78
N ALA A 216 21.00 23.81 -4.57
CA ALA A 216 22.23 24.51 -4.22
C ALA A 216 22.47 25.66 -5.20
N ALA A 217 23.48 26.50 -4.92
CA ALA A 217 23.90 27.53 -5.88
C ALA A 217 24.46 26.90 -7.16
N THR A 218 23.97 27.36 -8.31
CA THR A 218 24.34 26.90 -9.65
C THR A 218 24.60 28.10 -10.58
N PRO A 219 24.98 27.89 -11.85
CA PRO A 219 25.21 29.00 -12.78
C PRO A 219 23.99 29.89 -13.03
N THR A 220 22.79 29.45 -12.64
CA THR A 220 21.51 30.11 -12.91
C THR A 220 20.72 30.41 -11.64
N CYS A 221 21.17 29.94 -10.49
CA CYS A 221 20.42 30.01 -9.25
C CYS A 221 21.31 30.28 -8.05
N ASP A 222 20.89 31.23 -7.22
CA ASP A 222 21.56 31.53 -5.95
C ASP A 222 21.11 30.62 -4.83
N ILE A 223 21.85 30.65 -3.73
CA ILE A 223 21.53 29.87 -2.52
C ILE A 223 20.27 30.35 -1.81
N ASP A 224 19.80 31.57 -2.08
CA ASP A 224 18.54 32.14 -1.60
C ASP A 224 17.48 32.21 -2.70
N CYS A 225 17.66 31.42 -3.78
CA CYS A 225 16.66 31.18 -4.83
C CYS A 225 16.29 32.43 -5.63
N THR A 226 17.18 33.42 -5.62
CA THR A 226 17.26 34.46 -6.65
C THR A 226 18.00 33.94 -7.88
N MET A 227 17.80 34.60 -9.01
CA MET A 227 18.52 34.27 -10.22
C MET A 227 19.97 34.76 -10.09
N ALA A 228 20.93 33.90 -10.40
CA ALA A 228 22.33 34.28 -10.50
C ALA A 228 22.52 35.29 -11.66
N GLU A 229 22.78 36.56 -11.32
CA GLU A 229 22.97 37.64 -12.29
C GLU A 229 24.13 38.58 -11.90
N CYS A 230 25.13 38.69 -12.79
CA CYS A 230 26.19 39.69 -12.66
C CYS A 230 25.68 41.11 -12.32
N GLY A 231 26.05 41.59 -11.13
CA GLY A 231 25.64 42.87 -10.56
C GLY A 231 24.52 42.80 -9.52
N ASP A 232 24.12 41.60 -9.07
CA ASP A 232 23.00 41.37 -8.14
C ASP A 232 23.38 41.48 -6.65
N GLY A 233 24.68 41.56 -6.33
CA GLY A 233 25.25 41.62 -5.00
C GLY A 233 25.86 40.29 -4.51
N VAL A 234 25.78 39.21 -5.29
CA VAL A 234 26.22 37.85 -4.96
C VAL A 234 27.25 37.36 -5.99
N ILE A 235 28.43 36.93 -5.53
CA ILE A 235 29.43 36.35 -6.45
C ILE A 235 29.03 34.92 -6.82
N ASN A 236 28.53 34.74 -8.04
CA ASN A 236 28.07 33.44 -8.53
C ASN A 236 29.24 32.66 -9.14
N THR A 237 30.11 32.14 -8.27
CA THR A 237 31.26 31.32 -8.73
C THR A 237 30.90 30.15 -9.66
N PRO A 238 29.73 29.48 -9.55
CA PRO A 238 29.33 28.47 -10.52
C PRO A 238 29.02 29.05 -11.91
N ALA A 239 28.53 30.29 -11.99
CA ALA A 239 28.28 31.01 -13.24
C ALA A 239 29.57 31.52 -13.91
N GLY A 240 30.70 31.47 -13.20
CA GLY A 240 32.01 31.91 -13.69
C GLY A 240 32.36 33.34 -13.29
N GLU A 241 31.59 33.96 -12.40
CA GLU A 241 31.86 35.29 -11.89
C GLU A 241 33.07 35.28 -10.95
N GLU A 242 33.97 36.23 -11.17
CA GLU A 242 35.12 36.45 -10.30
C GLU A 242 34.87 37.57 -9.28
N CYS A 243 33.97 38.48 -9.62
CA CYS A 243 33.47 39.59 -8.82
C CYS A 243 32.02 39.88 -9.24
N ASP A 244 31.32 40.73 -8.50
CA ASP A 244 29.89 41.01 -8.76
C ASP A 244 29.54 42.51 -8.65
N GLY A 245 30.56 43.35 -8.51
CA GLY A 245 30.38 44.80 -8.42
C GLY A 245 29.77 45.27 -7.10
N ASN A 246 28.73 46.11 -7.15
CA ASN A 246 28.17 46.81 -5.99
C ASN A 246 26.71 46.43 -5.66
N GLY A 247 26.13 45.45 -6.35
CA GLY A 247 24.74 45.00 -6.15
C GLY A 247 23.68 46.04 -6.51
N ALA A 248 24.01 47.07 -7.30
CA ALA A 248 23.08 48.14 -7.69
C ALA A 248 22.34 47.87 -9.02
N GLY A 249 22.49 46.68 -9.61
CA GLY A 249 21.82 46.26 -10.84
C GLY A 249 22.77 45.73 -11.93
N LEU A 250 22.19 45.39 -13.07
CA LEU A 250 22.84 44.64 -14.15
C LEU A 250 24.16 45.24 -14.62
N GLY A 251 25.20 44.41 -14.56
CA GLY A 251 26.46 44.61 -15.27
C GLY A 251 27.63 45.06 -14.42
N GLY A 252 27.76 44.57 -13.17
CA GLY A 252 29.03 44.33 -12.42
C GLY A 252 30.06 45.46 -12.24
N GLU A 253 29.96 46.57 -12.96
CA GLU A 253 31.06 47.50 -13.11
C GLU A 253 31.29 48.24 -11.79
N THR A 254 32.53 48.16 -11.33
CA THR A 254 33.05 48.94 -10.22
C THR A 254 34.54 49.19 -10.46
N PRO A 255 35.23 50.01 -9.65
CA PRO A 255 36.68 50.17 -9.78
C PRO A 255 37.50 48.87 -9.63
N THR A 256 36.86 47.76 -9.26
CA THR A 256 37.48 46.44 -9.02
C THR A 256 36.84 45.30 -9.83
N CYS A 257 35.88 45.59 -10.71
CA CYS A 257 35.07 44.57 -11.39
C CYS A 257 34.55 45.10 -12.73
N ASP A 258 34.56 44.25 -13.76
CA ASP A 258 34.11 44.59 -15.10
C ASP A 258 32.64 44.28 -15.34
N VAL A 259 32.12 44.69 -16.51
CA VAL A 259 30.70 44.58 -16.86
C VAL A 259 30.23 43.14 -17.03
N ASP A 260 31.15 42.24 -17.35
CA ASP A 260 30.95 40.81 -17.48
C ASP A 260 31.41 40.04 -16.23
N CYS A 261 31.61 40.75 -15.11
CA CYS A 261 31.96 40.18 -13.81
C CYS A 261 33.31 39.43 -13.76
N THR A 262 34.24 39.81 -14.65
CA THR A 262 35.67 39.52 -14.50
C THR A 262 36.36 40.60 -13.66
N HIS A 263 37.51 40.25 -13.07
CA HIS A 263 38.33 41.26 -12.42
C HIS A 263 38.93 42.22 -13.44
N ASN A 264 38.78 43.51 -13.18
CA ASN A 264 39.35 44.56 -14.01
C ASN A 264 40.87 44.47 -14.12
N ALA A 265 41.38 44.45 -15.35
CA ALA A 265 42.80 44.45 -15.64
C ALA A 265 43.11 45.03 -17.03
N CYS A 266 43.71 46.22 -17.07
CA CYS A 266 44.25 46.81 -18.31
C CYS A 266 44.87 45.78 -19.29
N GLY A 267 44.25 45.70 -20.46
CA GLY A 267 44.58 44.77 -21.54
C GLY A 267 43.82 43.45 -21.49
N ASP A 268 42.73 43.33 -20.73
CA ASP A 268 41.85 42.15 -20.67
C ASP A 268 40.79 42.11 -21.78
N GLY A 269 40.64 43.21 -22.53
CA GLY A 269 39.68 43.37 -23.62
C GLY A 269 38.35 43.96 -23.19
N VAL A 270 38.19 44.36 -21.92
CA VAL A 270 36.96 44.95 -21.35
C VAL A 270 37.28 46.36 -20.86
N LEU A 271 36.56 47.37 -21.36
CA LEU A 271 36.80 48.76 -20.96
C LEU A 271 36.09 49.07 -19.64
N ASN A 272 36.85 49.37 -18.58
CA ASN A 272 36.30 49.75 -17.28
C ASN A 272 36.56 51.24 -16.93
N GLU A 273 35.59 52.11 -17.26
CA GLU A 273 35.71 53.56 -17.00
C GLU A 273 35.79 53.89 -15.49
N MET A 274 35.19 53.05 -14.63
CA MET A 274 35.19 53.27 -13.18
C MET A 274 36.51 52.87 -12.50
N ALA A 275 37.26 51.94 -13.09
CA ALA A 275 38.64 51.64 -12.72
C ALA A 275 39.65 52.67 -13.26
N GLY A 276 39.20 53.60 -14.12
CA GLY A 276 40.02 54.65 -14.72
C GLY A 276 40.66 54.26 -16.05
N GLU A 277 40.12 53.26 -16.73
CA GLU A 277 40.55 52.87 -18.08
C GLU A 277 39.92 53.80 -19.12
N GLU A 278 40.76 54.43 -19.94
CA GLU A 278 40.31 55.29 -21.04
C GLU A 278 40.20 54.53 -22.37
N CYS A 279 40.85 53.37 -22.45
CA CYS A 279 40.83 52.42 -23.57
C CYS A 279 41.25 51.03 -23.07
N ASP A 280 40.70 49.97 -23.69
CA ASP A 280 41.22 48.61 -23.57
C ASP A 280 41.25 47.96 -24.96
N ASP A 281 42.46 47.62 -25.44
CA ASP A 281 42.67 47.00 -26.75
C ASP A 281 43.05 45.51 -26.65
N GLY A 282 42.92 44.91 -25.45
CA GLY A 282 43.28 43.53 -25.16
C GLY A 282 44.79 43.25 -25.12
N ASN A 283 45.64 44.29 -25.06
CA ASN A 283 47.09 44.14 -24.91
C ASN A 283 47.58 44.79 -23.61
N THR A 284 48.49 44.12 -22.91
CA THR A 284 49.08 44.63 -21.65
C THR A 284 50.16 45.69 -21.83
N MET A 285 50.28 46.27 -23.04
CA MET A 285 51.34 47.20 -23.42
C MET A 285 50.70 48.40 -24.13
N ASP A 286 50.56 49.50 -23.40
CA ASP A 286 50.21 50.84 -23.89
C ASP A 286 51.17 51.33 -25.00
#